data_AF-A0A7W7K2V2-F1
#
_entry.id   AF-A0A7W7K2V2-F1
#
_cell.length_a   1.000
_cell.length_b   1.000
_cell.length_c   1.000
_cell.angle_alpha   90.00
_cell.angle_beta   90.00
_cell.angle_gamma   90.00
#
_symmetry.space_group_name_H-M   'P 1'
#
loop_
_entity.id
_entity.type
_entity.pdbx_description
1 polymer ?
#
loop_
_entity_poly.entity_id
_entity_poly.type
_entity_poly.pdbx_seq_one_letter_code
_entity_poly.pdbx_strand_id
1 'polypeptide(L)'
;MASAGNRVREELEQEIIQSEYLENTPFRWVGLIIREGLVDEEKPHFGRIDPKDGELPLAIEIDVHRLLGVTEDEMARVYRKATLTALVHAGKKYNLPIDRFKELLDAT
;
A
#
# COMPACT_ATOMS: atom_id res chain seq x y z
N MET A 1 -8.21 -3.47 19.91
CA MET A 1 -7.27 -4.12 18.99
C MET A 1 -7.28 -3.31 17.72
N ALA A 2 -6.16 -2.69 17.36
CA ALA A 2 -6.01 -2.14 16.02
C ALA A 2 -6.03 -3.34 15.06
N SER A 3 -6.83 -3.31 14.00
CA SER A 3 -6.83 -4.40 13.00
C SER A 3 -5.43 -4.55 12.40
N ALA A 4 -5.03 -5.75 11.95
CA ALA A 4 -3.74 -5.98 11.29
C ALA A 4 -3.40 -4.93 10.21
N GLY A 5 -4.41 -4.46 9.47
CA GLY A 5 -4.27 -3.36 8.51
C GLY A 5 -3.89 -2.01 9.11
N ASN A 6 -4.40 -1.65 10.30
CA ASN A 6 -4.00 -0.41 10.99
C ASN A 6 -2.52 -0.45 11.40
N ARG A 7 -2.04 -1.60 11.89
CA ARG A 7 -0.62 -1.78 12.24
C ARG A 7 0.28 -1.61 11.02
N VAL A 8 -0.10 -2.21 9.88
CA VAL A 8 0.63 -2.07 8.61
C VAL A 8 0.61 -0.61 8.13
N ARG A 9 -0.53 0.08 8.26
CA ARG A 9 -0.63 1.51 7.90
C ARG A 9 0.35 2.35 8.72
N GLU A 10 0.35 2.19 10.05
CA GLU A 10 1.23 2.95 10.94
C GLU A 10 2.71 2.68 10.65
N GLU A 11 3.10 1.43 10.39
CA GLU A 11 4.46 1.06 9.98
C GLU A 11 4.86 1.76 8.68
N LEU A 12 4.05 1.62 7.63
CA LEU A 12 4.39 2.14 6.30
C LEU A 12 4.24 3.66 6.19
N GLU A 13 3.43 4.29 7.04
CA GLU A 13 3.39 5.75 7.17
C GLU A 13 4.75 6.31 7.60
N GLN A 14 5.43 5.67 8.56
CA GLN A 14 6.77 6.08 8.95
C GLN A 14 7.78 5.93 7.81
N GLU A 15 7.69 4.85 7.04
CA GLU A 15 8.55 4.62 5.87
C GLU A 15 8.29 5.65 4.75
N ILE A 16 7.04 6.06 4.53
CA ILE A 16 6.67 7.14 3.60
C ILE A 16 7.29 8.47 4.02
N ILE A 17 7.24 8.81 5.31
CA ILE A 17 7.81 10.06 5.84
C ILE A 17 9.34 10.05 5.72
N GLN A 18 9.99 8.98 6.14
CA GLN A 18 11.46 8.87 6.16
C GLN A 18 12.09 8.82 4.77
N SER A 19 11.36 8.34 3.76
CA SER A 19 11.83 8.26 2.39
C SER A 19 11.51 9.50 1.56
N GLU A 20 10.90 10.54 2.14
CA GLU A 20 10.48 11.74 1.43
C GLU A 20 9.56 11.41 0.23
N TYR A 21 8.82 10.29 0.33
CA TYR A 21 8.14 9.67 -0.82
C TYR A 21 7.09 10.57 -1.49
N LEU A 22 6.47 11.46 -0.71
CA LEU A 22 5.44 12.37 -1.18
C LEU A 22 5.99 13.74 -1.59
N GLU A 23 7.30 13.96 -1.50
CA GLU A 23 7.90 15.22 -1.92
C GLU A 23 7.78 15.44 -3.43
N ASN A 24 7.42 16.67 -3.81
CA ASN A 24 7.24 17.09 -5.21
C ASN A 24 6.21 16.27 -6.01
N THR A 25 5.25 15.64 -5.33
CA THR A 25 4.17 14.89 -5.99
C THR A 25 3.00 15.80 -6.42
N PRO A 26 2.24 15.43 -7.47
CA PRO A 26 1.02 16.15 -7.86
C PRO A 26 -0.17 15.85 -6.94
N PHE A 27 0.04 15.10 -5.86
CA PHE A 27 -0.93 14.72 -4.84
C PHE A 27 -0.33 15.01 -3.45
N ARG A 28 -1.12 14.89 -2.39
CA ARG A 28 -0.70 15.19 -1.00
C ARG A 28 -0.62 13.96 -0.13
N TRP A 29 -1.39 12.93 -0.46
CA TRP A 29 -1.46 11.67 0.26
C TRP A 29 -1.99 10.58 -0.68
N VAL A 30 -1.78 9.33 -0.29
CA VAL A 30 -2.26 8.15 -1.02
C VAL A 30 -3.37 7.52 -0.22
N GLY A 31 -4.57 7.44 -0.80
CA GLY A 31 -5.63 6.60 -0.27
C GLY A 31 -5.53 5.22 -0.89
N LEU A 32 -5.44 4.17 -0.08
CA LEU A 32 -5.38 2.80 -0.56
C LEU A 32 -6.56 2.00 -0.04
N ILE A 33 -7.32 1.41 -0.96
CA ILE A 33 -8.35 0.42 -0.66
C ILE A 33 -7.80 -0.97 -0.94
N ILE A 34 -7.69 -1.79 0.10
CA ILE A 34 -7.43 -3.23 -0.08
C ILE A 34 -8.78 -3.94 -0.20
N ARG A 35 -8.99 -4.62 -1.32
CA ARG A 35 -10.21 -5.38 -1.61
C ARG A 35 -9.98 -6.84 -1.24
N GLU A 36 -10.80 -7.39 -0.37
CA GLU A 36 -10.82 -8.82 -0.09
C GLU A 36 -11.63 -9.52 -1.18
N GLY A 37 -10.92 -10.18 -2.11
CA GLY A 37 -11.50 -10.85 -3.26
C GLY A 37 -10.97 -12.26 -3.42
N LEU A 38 -10.74 -12.69 -4.67
CA LEU A 38 -10.37 -14.08 -4.99
C LEU A 38 -8.95 -14.21 -5.53
N VAL A 39 -8.26 -13.10 -5.79
CA VAL A 39 -6.90 -13.10 -6.34
C VAL A 39 -6.00 -12.09 -5.64
N ASP A 40 -4.71 -12.40 -5.59
CA ASP A 40 -3.68 -11.42 -5.27
C ASP A 40 -3.31 -10.65 -6.55
N GLU A 41 -3.70 -9.38 -6.63
CA GLU A 41 -3.33 -8.54 -7.76
C GLU A 41 -1.85 -8.13 -7.70
N GLU A 42 -1.16 -8.22 -8.84
CA GLU A 42 0.23 -7.77 -8.96
C GLU A 42 0.36 -6.26 -9.17
N LYS A 43 -0.74 -5.58 -9.52
CA LYS A 43 -0.75 -4.15 -9.85
C LYS A 43 -2.02 -3.50 -9.28
N PRO A 44 -1.91 -2.31 -8.67
CA PRO A 44 -3.09 -1.60 -8.20
C PRO A 44 -3.86 -0.95 -9.35
N HIS A 45 -5.15 -0.71 -9.11
CA HIS A 45 -5.99 0.18 -9.88
C HIS A 45 -5.77 1.62 -9.44
N PHE A 46 -5.55 2.53 -10.39
CA PHE A 46 -5.41 3.95 -10.13
C PHE A 46 -6.73 4.69 -10.41
N GLY A 47 -7.18 5.51 -9.47
CA GLY A 47 -8.17 6.54 -9.75
C GLY A 47 -7.53 7.84 -10.23
N ARG A 48 -8.36 8.88 -10.37
CA ARG A 48 -7.90 10.24 -10.68
C ARG A 48 -7.51 10.94 -9.39
N ILE A 49 -6.45 11.76 -9.43
CA ILE A 49 -6.08 12.62 -8.30
C ILE A 49 -7.26 13.56 -8.02
N ASP A 50 -7.75 13.58 -6.80
CA ASP A 50 -8.83 14.48 -6.41
C ASP A 50 -8.27 15.91 -6.26
N PRO A 51 -8.75 16.89 -7.04
CA PRO A 51 -8.24 18.26 -6.98
C PRO A 51 -8.58 19.01 -5.69
N LYS A 52 -9.53 18.52 -4.89
CA LYS A 52 -10.01 19.18 -3.67
C LYS A 52 -9.12 18.87 -2.47
N ASP A 53 -8.81 17.60 -2.23
CA ASP A 53 -8.02 17.15 -1.08
C ASP A 53 -6.62 16.66 -1.48
N GLY A 54 -6.34 16.54 -2.78
CA GLY A 54 -5.06 16.08 -3.29
C GLY A 54 -4.83 14.59 -3.09
N GLU A 55 -5.87 13.78 -2.91
CA GLU A 55 -5.72 12.33 -2.77
C GLU A 55 -5.26 11.69 -4.10
N LEU A 56 -4.29 10.78 -4.05
CA LEU A 56 -4.13 9.76 -5.08
C LEU A 56 -4.85 8.47 -4.64
N PRO A 57 -6.04 8.17 -5.20
CA PRO A 57 -6.77 6.96 -4.85
C PRO A 57 -6.20 5.74 -5.59
N LEU A 58 -5.90 4.70 -4.82
CA LEU A 58 -5.44 3.39 -5.27
C LEU A 58 -6.36 2.30 -4.74
N ALA A 59 -6.48 1.20 -5.47
CA ALA A 59 -7.08 -0.02 -4.95
C ALA A 59 -6.32 -1.26 -5.42
N ILE A 60 -6.25 -2.29 -4.59
CA ILE A 60 -5.61 -3.57 -4.93
C ILE A 60 -6.38 -4.73 -4.28
N GLU A 61 -6.55 -5.82 -5.01
CA GLU A 61 -7.20 -7.03 -4.50
C GLU A 61 -6.20 -7.99 -3.85
N ILE A 62 -6.64 -8.63 -2.75
CA ILE A 62 -5.97 -9.77 -2.11
C ILE A 62 -6.91 -10.98 -2.10
N ASP A 63 -6.34 -12.18 -2.19
CA ASP A 63 -7.11 -13.41 -2.06
C ASP A 63 -7.57 -13.61 -0.60
N VAL A 64 -8.88 -13.50 -0.36
CA VAL A 64 -9.48 -13.62 0.97
C VAL A 64 -9.21 -14.96 1.62
N HIS A 65 -9.00 -16.03 0.84
CA HIS A 65 -8.69 -17.35 1.39
C HIS A 65 -7.37 -17.34 2.16
N ARG A 66 -6.45 -16.42 1.86
CA ARG A 66 -5.19 -16.23 2.59
C ARG A 66 -5.37 -15.62 3.98
N LEU A 67 -6.56 -15.09 4.26
CA LEU A 67 -6.91 -14.49 5.56
C LEU A 67 -7.68 -15.46 6.47
N LEU A 68 -8.11 -16.62 5.93
CA LEU A 68 -8.91 -17.57 6.68
C LEU A 68 -8.05 -18.40 7.64
N GLY A 69 -8.34 -18.31 8.93
CA GLY A 69 -7.70 -19.13 9.95
C GLY A 69 -6.24 -18.77 10.25
N VAL A 70 -5.74 -17.66 9.69
CA VAL A 70 -4.38 -17.18 9.93
C VAL A 70 -4.31 -16.29 11.18
N THR A 71 -3.12 -16.18 11.75
CA THR A 71 -2.82 -15.27 12.85
C THR A 71 -2.88 -13.81 12.40
N GLU A 72 -3.00 -12.88 13.36
CA GLU A 72 -2.94 -11.45 13.07
C GLU A 72 -1.62 -11.03 12.40
N ASP A 73 -0.50 -11.66 12.77
CA ASP A 73 0.81 -11.42 12.16
C ASP A 73 0.87 -11.88 10.69
N GLU A 74 0.29 -13.02 10.37
CA GLU A 74 0.18 -13.51 8.98
C GLU A 74 -0.73 -12.61 8.15
N MET A 75 -1.84 -12.17 8.73
CA MET A 75 -2.75 -11.20 8.10
C MET A 75 -2.04 -9.88 7.82
N ALA A 76 -1.24 -9.39 8.78
CA ALA A 76 -0.43 -8.18 8.61
C ALA A 76 0.57 -8.34 7.45
N ARG A 77 1.20 -9.51 7.29
CA ARG A 77 2.09 -9.77 6.14
C ARG A 77 1.36 -9.68 4.80
N VAL A 78 0.14 -10.21 4.71
CA VAL A 78 -0.67 -10.12 3.48
C VAL A 78 -0.99 -8.66 3.15
N TYR A 79 -1.48 -7.89 4.13
CA TYR A 79 -1.76 -6.46 3.94
C TYR A 79 -0.51 -5.64 3.61
N ARG A 80 0.62 -5.94 4.24
CA ARG A 80 1.90 -5.28 4.00
C ARG A 80 2.37 -5.49 2.58
N LYS A 81 2.33 -6.74 2.09
CA LYS A 81 2.70 -7.06 0.70
C LYS A 81 1.82 -6.29 -0.30
N ALA A 82 0.51 -6.29 -0.10
CA ALA A 82 -0.43 -5.56 -0.97
C ALA A 82 -0.16 -4.04 -0.97
N THR A 83 0.07 -3.47 0.21
CA THR A 83 0.33 -2.03 0.37
C THR A 83 1.64 -1.61 -0.28
N LEU A 84 2.73 -2.35 -0.03
CA LEU A 84 4.03 -2.11 -0.64
C LEU A 84 3.97 -2.26 -2.17
N THR A 85 3.25 -3.26 -2.68
CA THR A 85 3.02 -3.43 -4.12
C THR A 85 2.36 -2.20 -4.71
N ALA A 86 1.29 -1.69 -4.07
CA ALA A 86 0.60 -0.49 -4.52
C ALA A 86 1.50 0.76 -4.51
N LEU A 87 2.27 0.96 -3.44
CA LEU A 87 3.22 2.07 -3.30
C LEU A 87 4.33 1.99 -4.35
N VAL A 88 4.96 0.83 -4.56
CA VAL A 88 5.99 0.66 -5.60
C VAL A 88 5.43 1.01 -6.99
N HIS A 89 4.18 0.64 -7.27
CA HIS A 89 3.52 0.98 -8.54
C HIS A 89 3.23 2.47 -8.68
N ALA A 90 2.73 3.13 -7.63
CA ALA A 90 2.55 4.57 -7.62
C ALA A 90 3.88 5.30 -7.82
N GLY A 91 4.93 4.86 -7.14
CA GLY A 91 6.24 5.48 -7.24
C GLY A 91 6.87 5.30 -8.62
N LYS A 92 6.69 4.15 -9.27
CA LYS A 92 7.07 4.00 -10.69
C LYS A 92 6.32 4.96 -11.61
N LYS A 93 5.02 5.17 -11.39
CA LYS A 93 4.17 6.03 -12.23
C LYS A 93 4.51 7.53 -12.09
N TYR A 94 4.84 7.97 -10.88
CA TYR A 94 5.11 9.38 -10.57
C TYR A 94 6.61 9.68 -10.33
N ASN A 95 7.49 8.72 -10.63
CA ASN A 95 8.95 8.83 -10.49
C ASN A 95 9.41 9.20 -9.06
N LEU A 96 8.93 8.43 -8.07
CA LEU A 96 9.16 8.62 -6.63
C LEU A 96 10.25 7.68 -6.10
N PRO A 97 10.87 7.97 -4.94
CA PRO A 97 11.86 7.08 -4.34
C PRO A 97 11.21 5.77 -3.88
N ILE A 98 11.46 4.67 -4.61
CA ILE A 98 10.80 3.36 -4.36
C ILE A 98 11.74 2.30 -3.80
N ASP A 99 13.04 2.57 -3.67
CA ASP A 99 14.01 1.52 -3.37
C ASP A 99 13.81 0.96 -1.96
N ARG A 100 13.51 1.81 -0.98
CA ARG A 100 13.13 1.37 0.36
C ARG A 100 11.91 0.43 0.35
N PHE A 101 10.89 0.75 -0.43
CA PHE A 101 9.68 -0.08 -0.50
C PHE A 101 9.90 -1.40 -1.23
N LYS A 102 10.81 -1.45 -2.22
CA LYS A 102 11.22 -2.71 -2.85
C LYS A 102 11.96 -3.60 -1.85
N GLU A 103 12.90 -3.06 -1.08
CA GLU A 103 13.61 -3.82 -0.05
C GLU A 103 12.65 -4.44 0.97
N LEU A 104 11.68 -3.65 1.44
CA LEU A 104 10.65 -4.13 2.36
C LEU A 104 9.74 -5.20 1.73
N LEU A 105 9.44 -5.07 0.44
CA LEU A 105 8.60 -6.00 -0.31
C LEU A 105 9.31 -7.34 -0.53
N ASP A 106 10.59 -7.31 -0.87
CA ASP A 106 11.44 -8.49 -1.06
C ASP A 106 11.67 -9.25 0.27
N ALA A 107 11.55 -8.55 1.40
CA ALA A 107 11.64 -9.12 2.74
C ALA A 107 10.32 -9.64 3.32
N THR A 108 9.20 -9.55 2.59
CA THR A 108 7.86 -9.96 3.04
C THR A 108 7.47 -11.33 2.48
#